data_AF-A0A9Q9K270-F1
#
_entry.id   AF-A0A9Q9K270-F1
#
_cell.length_a   1.000
_cell.length_b   1.000
_cell.length_c   1.000
_cell.angle_alpha   90.00
_cell.angle_beta   90.00
_cell.angle_gamma   90.00
#
_symmetry.space_group_name_H-M   'P 1'
#
loop_
_entity.id
_entity.type
_entity.pdbx_description
1 polymer ?
#
loop_
_entity_poly.entity_id
_entity_poly.type
_entity_poly.pdbx_seq_one_letter_code
_entity_poly.pdbx_strand_id
1 'polypeptide(L)'
;MELPRIKNDRSKKYKYRKQEISINQMIAITGMKGSTIRSQLNKGYSVGSILKQKPRLKLTEEQLKKRSSVNLTNTIIEKRLDDGWDMDLALKLRLNYVGPIDNIVYKTKAGGIDIEIPYDELLELEDMGITARTICTRVGKGMSLDDAMNTPLDEEGNLVNFKKIERWNKDETEEALQRYREQKAQERMNNIKDVPQKVQLSRYGRYLMDQPLIARVKTDMYGNTQLI
;
A
#
# COMPACT_ATOMS: atom_id res chain seq x y z
N MET A 1 -37.30 -32.84 -16.95
CA MET A 1 -36.50 -33.30 -15.80
C MET A 1 -37.06 -34.64 -15.41
N GLU A 2 -36.27 -35.69 -15.55
CA GLU A 2 -36.61 -37.00 -14.99
C GLU A 2 -36.32 -36.95 -13.49
N LEU A 3 -37.31 -37.35 -12.68
CA LEU A 3 -37.18 -37.34 -11.22
C LEU A 3 -36.51 -38.66 -10.78
N PRO A 4 -35.54 -38.61 -9.85
CA PRO A 4 -34.95 -39.83 -9.32
C PRO A 4 -36.01 -40.69 -8.62
N ARG A 5 -36.00 -42.00 -8.91
CA ARG A 5 -36.89 -42.96 -8.22
C ARG A 5 -36.25 -43.35 -6.90
N ILE A 6 -36.91 -43.03 -5.79
CA ILE A 6 -36.45 -43.39 -4.44
C ILE A 6 -37.30 -44.55 -3.96
N LYS A 7 -36.65 -45.68 -3.65
CA LYS A 7 -37.33 -46.89 -3.15
C LYS A 7 -37.90 -46.62 -1.76
N ASN A 8 -39.17 -46.98 -1.54
CA ASN A 8 -39.88 -46.88 -0.25
C ASN A 8 -39.97 -45.45 0.33
N ASP A 9 -40.21 -44.45 -0.52
CA ASP A 9 -40.33 -43.07 -0.06
C ASP A 9 -41.68 -42.80 0.64
N ARG A 10 -41.62 -42.54 1.95
CA ARG A 10 -42.78 -42.17 2.79
C ARG A 10 -42.95 -40.65 2.96
N SER A 11 -42.14 -39.84 2.27
CA SER A 11 -42.17 -38.40 2.45
C SER A 11 -43.40 -37.73 1.85
N LYS A 12 -43.76 -36.56 2.39
CA LYS A 12 -44.91 -35.77 1.92
C LYS A 12 -44.69 -35.35 0.47
N LYS A 13 -45.74 -35.51 -0.34
CA LYS A 13 -45.72 -35.21 -1.77
C LYS A 13 -46.31 -33.82 -2.06
N TYR A 14 -45.77 -33.18 -3.08
CA TYR A 14 -46.17 -31.84 -3.54
C TYR A 14 -46.40 -31.86 -5.04
N LYS A 15 -47.41 -31.13 -5.52
CA LYS A 15 -47.72 -31.04 -6.95
C LYS A 15 -46.82 -30.02 -7.62
N TYR A 16 -46.14 -30.42 -8.69
CA TYR A 16 -45.37 -29.54 -9.56
C TYR A 16 -45.49 -30.00 -11.01
N ARG A 17 -45.91 -29.10 -11.91
CA ARG A 17 -46.10 -29.39 -13.36
C ARG A 17 -46.89 -30.70 -13.63
N LYS A 18 -48.00 -30.89 -12.91
CA LYS A 18 -48.89 -32.08 -12.96
C LYS A 18 -48.25 -33.40 -12.49
N GLN A 19 -47.05 -33.35 -11.91
CA GLN A 19 -46.39 -34.51 -11.30
C GLN A 19 -46.33 -34.34 -9.78
N GLU A 20 -46.36 -35.46 -9.05
CA GLU A 20 -46.12 -35.48 -7.61
C GLU A 20 -44.62 -35.61 -7.35
N ILE A 21 -44.06 -34.66 -6.63
CA ILE A 21 -42.66 -34.66 -6.21
C ILE A 21 -42.59 -34.82 -4.70
N SER A 22 -41.79 -35.77 -4.24
CA SER A 22 -41.55 -36.01 -2.83
C SER A 22 -40.43 -35.10 -2.28
N ILE A 23 -40.39 -34.89 -0.96
CA ILE A 23 -39.30 -34.13 -0.34
C ILE A 23 -37.95 -34.80 -0.61
N ASN A 24 -37.86 -36.13 -0.54
CA ASN A 24 -36.61 -36.83 -0.78
C ASN A 24 -36.14 -36.71 -2.23
N GLN A 25 -37.06 -36.65 -3.20
CA GLN A 25 -36.72 -36.34 -4.59
C GLN A 25 -36.17 -34.93 -4.74
N MET A 26 -36.75 -33.94 -4.04
CA MET A 26 -36.19 -32.58 -4.02
C MET A 26 -34.79 -32.55 -3.38
N ILE A 27 -34.54 -33.32 -2.32
CA ILE A 27 -33.21 -33.45 -1.71
C ILE A 27 -32.20 -33.99 -2.72
N ALA A 28 -32.56 -35.05 -3.46
CA ALA A 28 -31.67 -35.66 -4.44
C ALA A 28 -31.33 -34.70 -5.59
N ILE A 29 -32.28 -33.88 -6.04
CA ILE A 29 -32.07 -32.92 -7.12
C ILE A 29 -31.27 -31.70 -6.65
N THR A 30 -31.61 -31.15 -5.49
CA THR A 30 -31.06 -29.87 -5.01
C THR A 30 -29.84 -30.04 -4.12
N GLY A 31 -29.56 -31.24 -3.61
CA GLY A 31 -28.52 -31.51 -2.61
C GLY A 31 -28.76 -30.84 -1.24
N MET A 32 -29.94 -30.24 -1.02
CA MET A 32 -30.28 -29.53 0.22
C MET A 32 -30.70 -30.48 1.34
N LYS A 33 -30.52 -30.05 2.59
CA LYS A 33 -31.05 -30.79 3.75
C LYS A 33 -32.58 -30.78 3.73
N GLY A 34 -33.20 -31.92 4.04
CA GLY A 34 -34.65 -32.04 4.07
C GLY A 34 -35.36 -31.11 5.09
N SER A 35 -34.67 -30.66 6.13
CA SER A 35 -35.18 -29.63 7.04
C SER A 35 -35.31 -28.26 6.38
N THR A 36 -34.34 -27.88 5.54
CA THR A 36 -34.33 -26.63 4.78
C THR A 36 -35.48 -26.58 3.78
N ILE A 37 -35.67 -27.67 3.02
CA ILE A 37 -36.77 -27.79 2.05
C ILE A 37 -38.13 -27.68 2.76
N ARG A 38 -38.31 -28.37 3.88
CA ARG A 38 -39.53 -28.26 4.69
C ARG A 38 -39.77 -26.84 5.19
N SER A 39 -38.73 -26.16 5.67
CA SER A 39 -38.84 -24.76 6.13
C SER A 39 -39.23 -23.81 4.99
N GLN A 40 -38.66 -23.97 3.79
CA GLN A 40 -39.02 -23.18 2.62
C GLN A 40 -40.48 -23.43 2.19
N LEU A 41 -40.91 -24.68 2.16
CA LEU A 41 -42.30 -25.03 1.83
C LEU A 41 -43.28 -24.45 2.86
N ASN A 42 -42.95 -24.50 4.16
CA ASN A 42 -43.77 -23.91 5.22
C ASN A 42 -43.85 -22.37 5.13
N LYS A 43 -42.81 -21.73 4.58
CA LYS A 43 -42.79 -20.29 4.30
C LYS A 43 -43.53 -19.90 3.00
N GLY A 44 -44.12 -20.87 2.30
CA GLY A 44 -44.88 -20.63 1.07
C GLY A 44 -44.06 -20.56 -0.22
N TYR A 45 -42.77 -20.93 -0.20
CA TYR A 45 -41.98 -21.01 -1.45
C TYR A 45 -42.53 -22.11 -2.36
N SER A 46 -42.63 -21.82 -3.65
CA SER A 46 -43.08 -22.80 -4.65
C SER A 46 -42.04 -23.91 -4.88
N VAL A 47 -42.48 -25.14 -5.14
CA VAL A 47 -41.58 -26.26 -5.46
C VAL A 47 -40.64 -25.92 -6.62
N GLY A 48 -41.12 -25.14 -7.60
CA GLY A 48 -40.31 -24.71 -8.73
C GLY A 48 -39.17 -23.77 -8.36
N SER A 49 -39.34 -22.89 -7.36
CA SER A 49 -38.24 -22.01 -6.92
C SER A 49 -37.18 -22.79 -6.14
N ILE A 50 -37.60 -23.80 -5.36
CA ILE A 50 -36.72 -24.70 -4.61
C ILE A 50 -35.87 -25.54 -5.57
N LEU A 51 -36.48 -26.12 -6.61
CA LEU A 51 -35.77 -26.95 -7.60
C LEU A 51 -34.79 -26.16 -8.48
N LYS A 52 -34.96 -24.84 -8.60
CA LYS A 52 -34.02 -23.97 -9.33
C LYS A 52 -32.76 -23.62 -8.51
N GLN A 53 -32.76 -23.87 -7.20
CA GLN A 53 -31.60 -23.55 -6.37
C GLN A 53 -30.45 -24.53 -6.66
N LYS A 54 -29.28 -23.99 -7.01
CA LYS A 54 -28.06 -24.79 -7.19
C LYS A 54 -27.68 -25.46 -5.84
N PRO A 55 -27.16 -26.70 -5.85
CA PRO A 55 -26.61 -27.31 -4.65
C PRO A 55 -25.50 -26.44 -4.08
N ARG A 56 -25.46 -26.30 -2.75
CA ARG A 56 -24.40 -25.53 -2.08
C ARG A 56 -23.05 -26.19 -2.30
N LEU A 57 -22.03 -25.39 -2.60
CA LEU A 57 -20.66 -25.86 -2.66
C LEU A 57 -20.25 -26.54 -1.34
N LYS A 58 -19.75 -27.78 -1.44
CA LYS A 58 -19.18 -28.52 -0.31
C LYS A 58 -17.66 -28.37 -0.35
N LEU A 59 -17.11 -27.65 0.62
CA LEU A 59 -15.68 -27.46 0.79
C LEU A 59 -15.14 -28.46 1.81
N THR A 60 -13.89 -28.90 1.64
CA THR A 60 -13.16 -29.69 2.64
C THR A 60 -12.77 -28.81 3.84
N GLU A 61 -12.36 -29.41 4.95
CA GLU A 61 -11.93 -28.66 6.14
C GLU A 61 -10.74 -27.74 5.86
N GLU A 62 -9.78 -28.20 5.05
CA GLU A 62 -8.62 -27.40 4.64
C GLU A 62 -9.04 -26.19 3.80
N GLN A 63 -9.97 -26.40 2.87
CA GLN A 63 -10.52 -25.34 2.03
C GLN A 63 -11.32 -24.33 2.86
N LEU A 64 -12.03 -24.78 3.90
CA LEU A 64 -12.71 -23.90 4.84
C LEU A 64 -11.72 -23.02 5.63
N LYS A 65 -10.57 -23.57 6.04
CA LYS A 65 -9.51 -22.78 6.68
C LYS A 65 -8.95 -21.72 5.73
N LYS A 66 -8.57 -22.10 4.51
CA LYS A 66 -8.09 -21.17 3.46
C LYS A 66 -9.11 -20.07 3.19
N ARG A 67 -10.37 -20.45 2.98
CA ARG A 67 -11.49 -19.52 2.78
C ARG A 67 -11.60 -18.49 3.91
N SER A 68 -11.51 -18.95 5.17
CA SER A 68 -11.63 -18.07 6.33
C SER A 68 -10.47 -17.07 6.44
N SER A 69 -9.25 -17.47 6.10
CA SER A 69 -8.09 -16.56 6.09
C SER A 69 -8.20 -15.43 5.06
N VAL A 70 -8.90 -15.68 3.95
CA VAL A 70 -9.04 -14.74 2.82
C VAL A 70 -10.38 -13.98 2.86
N ASN A 71 -11.24 -14.26 3.85
CA ASN A 71 -12.57 -13.66 4.01
C ASN A 71 -13.49 -13.82 2.77
N LEU A 72 -13.49 -15.00 2.14
CA LEU A 72 -14.32 -15.27 0.96
C LEU A 72 -15.71 -15.82 1.32
N THR A 73 -16.74 -15.42 0.57
CA THR A 73 -18.09 -16.01 0.65
C THR A 73 -18.25 -17.14 -0.38
N ASN A 74 -19.16 -18.08 -0.11
CA ASN A 74 -19.47 -19.15 -1.08
C ASN A 74 -19.94 -18.61 -2.43
N THR A 75 -20.68 -17.50 -2.42
CA THR A 75 -21.19 -16.89 -3.65
C THR A 75 -20.08 -16.37 -4.56
N ILE A 76 -18.96 -15.92 -3.99
CA ILE A 76 -17.81 -15.47 -4.76
C ILE A 76 -17.04 -16.66 -5.32
N ILE A 77 -16.85 -17.70 -4.51
CA ILE A 77 -16.19 -18.94 -4.96
C ILE A 77 -16.99 -19.58 -6.10
N GLU A 78 -18.32 -19.65 -5.97
CA GLU A 78 -19.21 -20.13 -7.03
C GLU A 78 -19.07 -19.33 -8.32
N LYS A 79 -19.02 -17.99 -8.23
CA LYS A 79 -18.77 -17.13 -9.40
C LYS A 79 -17.42 -17.42 -10.03
N ARG A 80 -16.35 -17.55 -9.25
CA ARG A 80 -15.00 -17.87 -9.76
C ARG A 80 -14.96 -19.21 -10.47
N LEU A 81 -15.63 -20.23 -9.92
CA LEU A 81 -15.75 -21.53 -10.57
C LEU A 81 -16.58 -21.46 -11.86
N ASP A 82 -17.66 -20.67 -11.86
CA ASP A 82 -18.45 -20.40 -13.08
C ASP A 82 -17.60 -19.63 -14.13
N ASP A 83 -16.66 -18.77 -13.69
CA ASP A 83 -15.68 -18.03 -14.50
C ASP A 83 -14.46 -18.90 -14.94
N GLY A 84 -14.47 -20.19 -14.60
CA GLY A 84 -13.46 -21.17 -15.03
C GLY A 84 -12.24 -21.30 -14.13
N TRP A 85 -12.23 -20.71 -12.94
CA TRP A 85 -11.10 -20.79 -12.02
C TRP A 85 -11.00 -22.18 -11.42
N ASP A 86 -9.77 -22.63 -11.15
CA ASP A 86 -9.55 -23.80 -10.32
C ASP A 86 -9.89 -23.51 -8.85
N MET A 87 -10.30 -24.53 -8.10
CA MET A 87 -10.71 -24.43 -6.70
C MET A 87 -9.59 -23.85 -5.83
N ASP A 88 -8.34 -24.27 -6.05
CA ASP A 88 -7.21 -23.78 -5.27
C ASP A 88 -6.89 -22.31 -5.60
N LEU A 89 -6.94 -21.92 -6.87
CA LEU A 89 -6.76 -20.53 -7.29
C LEU A 89 -7.87 -19.63 -6.71
N ALA A 90 -9.12 -20.10 -6.78
CA ALA A 90 -10.29 -19.41 -6.26
C ALA A 90 -10.22 -19.17 -4.74
N LEU A 91 -9.54 -20.04 -4.00
CA LEU A 91 -9.33 -19.90 -2.55
C LEU A 91 -8.06 -19.13 -2.19
N LYS A 92 -7.07 -19.06 -3.08
CA LYS A 92 -5.80 -18.35 -2.87
C LYS A 92 -5.98 -16.83 -2.97
N LEU A 93 -6.74 -16.36 -3.96
CA LEU A 93 -6.88 -14.94 -4.27
C LEU A 93 -7.92 -14.22 -3.38
N ARG A 94 -7.62 -12.98 -2.99
CA ARG A 94 -8.50 -12.12 -2.17
C ARG A 94 -9.76 -11.68 -2.91
N LEU A 95 -10.75 -11.18 -2.17
CA LEU A 95 -12.06 -10.68 -2.66
C LEU A 95 -11.97 -9.77 -3.90
N ASN A 96 -10.94 -8.93 -3.96
CA ASN A 96 -10.80 -7.87 -4.95
C ASN A 96 -10.44 -8.39 -6.36
N TYR A 97 -10.02 -9.66 -6.48
CA TYR A 97 -9.75 -10.28 -7.78
C TYR A 97 -11.03 -10.82 -8.40
N VAL A 98 -11.35 -10.34 -9.61
CA VAL A 98 -12.58 -10.61 -10.36
C VAL A 98 -12.25 -10.76 -11.84
N GLY A 99 -12.95 -11.65 -12.55
CA GLY A 99 -12.83 -11.80 -14.00
C GLY A 99 -12.76 -13.26 -14.44
N PRO A 100 -12.85 -13.53 -15.75
CA PRO A 100 -12.60 -14.86 -16.31
C PRO A 100 -11.14 -15.26 -16.09
N ILE A 101 -10.86 -16.57 -16.17
CA ILE A 101 -9.51 -17.11 -15.94
C ILE A 101 -8.43 -16.46 -16.81
N ASP A 102 -8.76 -16.10 -18.06
CA ASP A 102 -7.83 -15.49 -19.01
C ASP A 102 -7.57 -14.00 -18.76
N ASN A 103 -8.41 -13.34 -17.94
CA ASN A 103 -8.30 -11.92 -17.66
C ASN A 103 -8.76 -11.60 -16.24
N ILE A 104 -7.98 -12.08 -15.27
CA ILE A 104 -8.20 -11.79 -13.85
C ILE A 104 -7.74 -10.35 -13.58
N VAL A 105 -8.63 -9.54 -13.01
CA VAL A 105 -8.36 -8.13 -12.71
C VAL A 105 -8.55 -7.88 -11.22
N TYR A 106 -7.64 -7.10 -10.65
CA TYR A 106 -7.77 -6.56 -9.31
C TYR A 106 -8.61 -5.28 -9.35
N LYS A 107 -9.81 -5.32 -8.75
CA LYS A 107 -10.73 -4.18 -8.66
C LYS A 107 -10.72 -3.58 -7.27
N THR A 108 -10.46 -2.29 -7.18
CA THR A 108 -10.49 -1.54 -5.92
C THR A 108 -10.96 -0.11 -6.17
N LYS A 109 -11.42 0.56 -5.12
CA LYS A 109 -11.77 1.98 -5.17
C LYS A 109 -10.79 2.76 -4.31
N ALA A 110 -10.10 3.74 -4.89
CA ALA A 110 -9.24 4.65 -4.13
C ALA A 110 -9.36 6.07 -4.68
N GLY A 111 -9.42 7.07 -3.80
CA GLY A 111 -9.54 8.47 -4.21
C GLY A 111 -10.83 8.79 -5.01
N GLY A 112 -11.86 7.95 -4.93
CA GLY A 112 -13.08 8.09 -5.74
C GLY A 112 -12.96 7.54 -7.17
N ILE A 113 -11.82 6.95 -7.53
CA ILE A 113 -11.57 6.33 -8.83
C ILE A 113 -11.67 4.81 -8.68
N ASP A 114 -12.33 4.18 -9.64
CA ASP A 114 -12.35 2.72 -9.77
C ASP A 114 -11.07 2.30 -10.48
N ILE A 115 -10.22 1.57 -9.76
CA ILE A 115 -8.93 1.08 -10.22
C ILE A 115 -9.10 -0.37 -10.64
N GLU A 116 -8.67 -0.66 -11.86
CA GLU A 116 -8.65 -1.98 -12.46
C GLU A 116 -7.23 -2.27 -12.91
N ILE A 117 -6.58 -3.27 -12.32
CA ILE A 117 -5.20 -3.65 -12.64
C ILE A 117 -5.20 -5.14 -13.02
N PRO A 118 -4.72 -5.51 -14.21
CA PRO A 118 -4.54 -6.92 -14.59
C PRO A 118 -3.67 -7.68 -13.58
N TYR A 119 -4.00 -8.95 -13.34
CA TYR A 119 -3.27 -9.79 -12.39
C TYR A 119 -1.79 -9.93 -12.76
N ASP A 120 -1.48 -10.08 -14.05
CA ASP A 120 -0.11 -10.27 -14.52
C ASP A 120 0.76 -9.04 -14.27
N GLU A 121 0.26 -7.84 -14.60
CA GLU A 121 0.95 -6.57 -14.30
C GLU A 121 1.17 -6.37 -12.80
N LEU A 122 0.19 -6.79 -11.98
CA LEU A 122 0.29 -6.68 -10.53
C LEU A 122 1.34 -7.63 -9.96
N LEU A 123 1.53 -8.81 -10.58
CA LEU A 123 2.57 -9.77 -10.20
C LEU A 123 3.97 -9.19 -10.50
N GLU A 124 4.16 -8.59 -11.67
CA GLU A 124 5.42 -7.92 -12.04
C GLU A 124 5.73 -6.75 -11.08
N LEU A 125 4.71 -5.97 -10.71
CA LEU A 125 4.85 -4.89 -9.74
C LEU A 125 5.17 -5.40 -8.33
N GLU A 126 4.59 -6.53 -7.91
CA GLU A 126 4.92 -7.16 -6.63
C GLU A 126 6.37 -7.65 -6.60
N ASP A 127 6.91 -8.17 -7.70
CA ASP A 127 8.33 -8.53 -7.83
C ASP A 127 9.25 -7.30 -7.71
N MET A 128 8.78 -6.14 -8.15
CA MET A 128 9.45 -4.83 -7.95
C MET A 128 9.17 -4.20 -6.57
N GLY A 129 8.45 -4.89 -5.68
CA GLY A 129 8.09 -4.42 -4.33
C GLY A 129 6.90 -3.46 -4.27
N ILE A 130 6.26 -3.14 -5.40
CA ILE A 130 5.11 -2.25 -5.49
C ILE A 130 3.83 -3.06 -5.29
N THR A 131 3.34 -3.09 -4.06
CA THR A 131 2.09 -3.79 -3.73
C THR A 131 0.84 -3.02 -4.19
N ALA A 132 -0.28 -3.74 -4.41
CA ALA A 132 -1.59 -3.14 -4.68
C ALA A 132 -2.01 -2.08 -3.65
N ARG A 133 -1.61 -2.24 -2.39
CA ARG A 133 -1.85 -1.27 -1.31
C ARG A 133 -1.09 0.03 -1.53
N THR A 134 0.15 -0.06 -1.98
CA THR A 134 0.98 1.10 -2.33
C THR A 134 0.32 1.89 -3.45
N ILE A 135 -0.13 1.20 -4.51
CA ILE A 135 -0.83 1.81 -5.65
C ILE A 135 -2.11 2.52 -5.20
N CYS A 136 -2.96 1.84 -4.41
CA CYS A 136 -4.17 2.45 -3.86
C CYS A 136 -3.87 3.72 -3.04
N THR A 137 -2.80 3.69 -2.25
CA THR A 137 -2.41 4.84 -1.42
C THR A 137 -1.90 6.00 -2.28
N ARG A 138 -1.19 5.72 -3.37
CA ARG A 138 -0.72 6.72 -4.34
C ARG A 138 -1.89 7.37 -5.06
N VAL A 139 -2.82 6.58 -5.61
CA VAL A 139 -4.03 7.10 -6.27
C VAL A 139 -4.92 7.85 -5.29
N GLY A 140 -5.08 7.35 -4.06
CA GLY A 140 -5.83 8.03 -3.00
C GLY A 140 -5.27 9.40 -2.61
N LYS A 141 -3.98 9.67 -2.87
CA LYS A 141 -3.33 10.97 -2.69
C LYS A 141 -3.50 11.90 -3.90
N GLY A 142 -4.15 11.45 -4.97
CA GLY A 142 -4.39 12.21 -6.20
C GLY A 142 -3.38 11.97 -7.32
N MET A 143 -2.52 10.94 -7.23
CA MET A 143 -1.68 10.54 -8.36
C MET A 143 -2.52 9.83 -9.43
N SER A 144 -2.10 9.92 -10.70
CA SER A 144 -2.67 9.08 -11.75
C SER A 144 -2.29 7.61 -11.52
N LEU A 145 -3.05 6.68 -12.11
CA LEU A 145 -2.77 5.25 -11.96
C LEU A 145 -1.41 4.86 -12.55
N ASP A 146 -1.08 5.43 -13.71
CA ASP A 146 0.18 5.17 -14.41
C ASP A 146 1.39 5.69 -13.60
N ASP A 147 1.30 6.92 -13.09
CA ASP A 147 2.32 7.47 -12.18
C ASP A 147 2.42 6.63 -10.91
N ALA A 148 1.28 6.17 -10.39
CA ALA A 148 1.23 5.35 -9.19
C ALA A 148 1.86 3.97 -9.38
N MET A 149 1.96 3.44 -10.59
CA MET A 149 2.65 2.18 -10.89
C MET A 149 4.14 2.40 -11.09
N ASN A 150 4.54 3.50 -11.74
CA ASN A 150 5.94 3.73 -12.14
C ASN A 150 6.79 4.47 -11.08
N THR A 151 6.19 4.98 -9.99
CA THR A 151 6.96 5.70 -8.97
C THR A 151 7.94 4.74 -8.24
N PRO A 152 9.26 5.02 -8.24
CA PRO A 152 10.25 4.16 -7.59
C PRO A 152 10.05 4.13 -6.06
N LEU A 153 10.37 2.99 -5.47
CA LEU A 153 10.49 2.81 -4.03
C LEU A 153 11.94 3.06 -3.61
N ASP A 154 12.18 3.48 -2.37
CA ASP A 154 13.54 3.49 -1.80
C ASP A 154 14.00 2.06 -1.43
N GLU A 155 15.28 1.90 -1.05
CA GLU A 155 15.91 0.61 -0.73
C GLU A 155 15.17 -0.17 0.39
N GLU A 156 14.34 0.51 1.17
CA GLU A 156 13.52 -0.07 2.26
C GLU A 156 12.07 -0.37 1.82
N GLY A 157 11.71 -0.14 0.55
CA GLY A 157 10.36 -0.33 0.02
C GLY A 157 9.36 0.76 0.44
N ASN A 158 9.85 1.88 0.97
CA ASN A 158 9.08 3.06 1.33
C ASN A 158 8.98 4.03 0.13
N LEU A 159 8.02 4.96 0.24
CA LEU A 159 7.88 6.05 -0.72
C LEU A 159 9.05 7.01 -0.55
N VAL A 160 9.83 7.21 -1.62
CA VAL A 160 10.84 8.29 -1.70
C VAL A 160 10.16 9.61 -1.34
N ASN A 161 10.43 10.09 -0.13
CA ASN A 161 9.78 11.27 0.41
C ASN A 161 10.51 12.50 -0.12
N PHE A 162 10.14 13.00 -1.29
CA PHE A 162 10.78 14.14 -1.96
C PHE A 162 10.95 15.37 -1.04
N LYS A 163 10.01 15.60 -0.11
CA LYS A 163 10.11 16.66 0.90
C LYS A 163 11.27 16.47 1.89
N LYS A 164 11.64 15.22 2.18
CA LYS A 164 12.77 14.89 3.06
C LYS A 164 14.10 15.10 2.32
N ILE A 165 14.16 14.75 1.04
CA ILE A 165 15.30 15.01 0.16
C ILE A 165 15.50 16.52 -0.03
N GLU A 166 14.43 17.28 -0.31
CA GLU A 166 14.51 18.74 -0.42
C GLU A 166 14.97 19.41 0.89
N ARG A 167 14.57 18.90 2.05
CA ARG A 167 15.06 19.41 3.35
C ARG A 167 16.53 19.12 3.55
N TRP A 168 16.97 17.89 3.29
CA TRP A 168 18.37 17.51 3.39
C TRP A 168 19.24 18.37 2.44
N ASN A 169 18.82 18.53 1.19
CA ASN A 169 19.53 19.39 0.23
C ASN A 169 19.60 20.85 0.70
N LYS A 170 18.55 21.37 1.35
CA LYS A 170 18.57 22.72 1.94
C LYS A 170 19.58 22.81 3.07
N ASP A 171 19.60 21.84 3.97
CA ASP A 171 20.54 21.81 5.09
C ASP A 171 22.00 21.76 4.60
N GLU A 172 22.30 20.93 3.58
CA GLU A 172 23.63 20.89 2.95
C GLU A 172 24.00 22.22 2.29
N THR A 173 23.06 22.88 1.62
CA THR A 173 23.30 24.20 1.03
C THR A 173 23.51 25.29 2.07
N GLU A 174 22.80 25.25 3.20
CA GLU A 174 22.95 26.19 4.31
C GLU A 174 24.31 26.01 5.01
N GLU A 175 24.73 24.77 5.26
CA GLU A 175 26.06 24.46 5.82
C GLU A 175 27.19 24.91 4.89
N ALA A 176 27.07 24.64 3.58
CA ALA A 176 28.06 25.08 2.60
C ALA A 176 28.18 26.62 2.56
N LEU A 177 27.05 27.32 2.65
CA LEU A 177 26.99 28.78 2.66
C LEU A 177 27.57 29.36 3.96
N GLN A 178 27.38 28.68 5.09
CA GLN A 178 27.98 29.05 6.36
C GLN A 178 29.51 28.88 6.33
N ARG A 179 30.02 27.74 5.85
CA ARG A 179 31.47 27.52 5.67
C ARG A 179 32.11 28.57 4.76
N TYR A 180 31.44 28.93 3.67
CA TYR A 180 31.89 30.00 2.76
C TYR A 180 31.96 31.37 3.46
N ARG A 181 30.94 31.72 4.26
CA ARG A 181 30.93 32.97 5.04
C ARG A 181 32.05 33.01 6.07
N GLU A 182 32.31 31.89 6.75
CA GLU A 182 33.39 31.76 7.74
C GLU A 182 34.77 31.91 7.08
N GLN A 183 35.01 31.26 5.94
CA GLN A 183 36.24 31.43 5.16
C GLN A 183 36.43 32.88 4.71
N LYS A 184 35.39 33.52 4.16
CA LYS A 184 35.46 34.94 3.76
C LYS A 184 35.68 35.88 4.95
N ALA A 185 35.12 35.57 6.12
CA ALA A 185 35.37 36.33 7.34
C ALA A 185 36.82 36.18 7.83
N GLN A 186 37.38 34.97 7.77
CA GLN A 186 38.80 34.72 8.06
C GLN A 186 39.73 35.44 7.08
N GLU A 187 39.44 35.39 5.77
CA GLU A 187 40.19 36.16 4.76
C GLU A 187 40.17 37.66 5.04
N ARG A 188 39.00 38.23 5.40
CA ARG A 188 38.86 39.65 5.77
C ARG A 188 39.66 40.00 7.02
N MET A 189 39.68 39.13 8.02
CA MET A 189 40.47 39.33 9.24
C MET A 189 41.97 39.19 8.99
N ASN A 190 42.38 38.29 8.08
CA ASN A 190 43.77 38.14 7.69
C ASN A 190 44.30 39.38 6.92
N ASN A 191 43.45 40.10 6.17
CA ASN A 191 43.83 41.37 5.55
C ASN A 191 44.18 42.50 6.55
N ILE A 192 43.94 42.33 7.86
CA ILE A 192 44.30 43.29 8.92
C ILE A 192 45.62 42.92 9.62
N LYS A 193 46.16 41.71 9.39
CA LYS A 193 47.38 41.23 10.05
C LYS A 193 48.66 41.85 9.49
N ASP A 194 48.69 42.18 8.20
CA ASP A 194 49.96 42.46 7.50
C ASP A 194 50.20 43.95 7.19
N VAL A 195 49.28 44.84 7.60
CA VAL A 195 49.39 46.27 7.28
C VAL A 195 50.14 46.99 8.41
N PRO A 196 51.27 47.68 8.14
CA PRO A 196 51.96 48.47 9.14
C PRO A 196 51.10 49.64 9.63
N GLN A 197 51.12 49.88 10.95
CA GLN A 197 50.42 51.02 11.56
C GLN A 197 51.02 52.34 11.03
N LYS A 198 50.26 53.08 10.21
CA LYS A 198 50.71 54.36 9.62
C LYS A 198 50.63 55.56 10.56
N VAL A 199 49.88 55.44 11.65
CA VAL A 199 49.60 56.55 12.58
C VAL A 199 50.62 56.52 13.71
N GLN A 200 51.22 57.68 14.02
CA GLN A 200 52.15 57.80 15.14
C GLN A 200 51.43 57.55 16.48
N LEU A 201 52.09 56.80 17.37
CA LEU A 201 51.55 56.51 18.69
C LEU A 201 51.40 57.79 19.53
N SER A 202 50.21 57.95 20.11
CA SER A 202 49.96 58.98 21.12
C SER A 202 50.86 58.78 22.34
N ARG A 203 50.95 59.81 23.20
CA ARG A 203 51.75 59.73 24.44
C ARG A 203 51.33 58.56 25.34
N TYR A 204 50.02 58.28 25.39
CA TYR A 204 49.48 57.12 26.10
C TYR A 204 49.74 55.80 25.39
N GLY A 205 49.68 55.77 24.05
CA GLY A 205 50.05 54.58 23.27
C GLY A 205 51.52 54.17 23.48
N ARG A 206 52.43 55.13 23.60
CA ARG A 206 53.84 54.84 23.97
C ARG A 206 53.97 54.26 25.37
N TYR A 207 53.26 54.83 26.35
CA TYR A 207 53.21 54.29 27.72
C TYR A 207 52.72 52.82 27.76
N LEU A 208 51.72 52.47 26.94
CA LEU A 208 51.24 51.09 26.83
C LEU A 208 52.28 50.15 26.21
N MET A 209 53.02 50.59 25.19
CA MET A 209 54.09 49.77 24.59
C MET A 209 55.23 49.45 25.57
N ASP A 210 55.50 50.36 26.51
CA ASP A 210 56.50 50.14 27.56
C ASP A 210 56.00 49.20 28.69
N GLN A 211 54.71 48.85 28.68
CA GLN A 211 54.07 47.96 29.67
C GLN A 211 53.43 46.72 29.00
N PRO A 212 54.24 45.73 28.57
CA PRO A 212 53.77 44.57 27.82
C PRO A 212 52.84 43.65 28.61
N LEU A 213 52.79 43.79 29.95
CA LEU A 213 51.87 43.05 30.81
C LEU A 213 50.43 43.60 30.74
N ILE A 214 50.26 44.84 30.30
CA ILE A 214 48.97 45.54 30.28
C ILE A 214 48.50 45.72 28.83
N ALA A 215 49.43 45.95 27.91
CA ALA A 215 49.12 46.18 26.51
C ALA A 215 48.95 44.87 25.73
N ARG A 216 47.90 44.82 24.89
CA ARG A 216 47.75 43.76 23.89
C ARG A 216 48.53 44.18 22.65
N VAL A 217 49.61 43.45 22.36
CA VAL A 217 50.52 43.76 21.26
C VAL A 217 50.46 42.62 20.23
N LYS A 218 50.49 42.95 18.93
CA LYS A 218 50.80 42.02 17.83
C LYS A 218 52.13 42.37 17.18
N THR A 219 52.81 41.38 16.62
CA THR A 219 53.93 41.58 15.69
C THR A 219 53.44 41.45 14.25
N ASP A 220 53.82 42.39 13.38
CA ASP A 220 53.56 42.31 11.94
C ASP A 220 54.59 41.42 11.21
N MET A 221 54.38 41.17 9.92
CA MET A 221 55.27 40.34 9.08
C MET A 221 56.69 40.91 8.89
N TYR A 222 56.91 42.18 9.25
CA TYR A 222 58.21 42.85 9.18
C TYR A 222 58.92 42.89 10.54
N GLY A 223 58.31 42.28 11.57
CA GLY A 223 58.86 42.20 12.92
C GLY A 223 58.56 43.42 13.79
N ASN A 224 57.71 44.36 13.35
CA ASN A 224 57.32 45.51 14.17
C ASN A 224 56.20 45.13 15.14
N THR A 225 56.32 45.58 16.38
CA THR A 225 55.27 45.46 17.40
C THR A 225 54.25 46.60 17.26
N GLN A 226 52.96 46.26 17.31
CA GLN A 226 51.82 47.17 17.19
C GLN A 226 50.79 46.91 18.28
N LEU A 227 50.15 47.96 18.81
CA LEU A 227 49.02 47.82 19.73
C LEU A 227 47.77 47.32 18.98
N ILE A 228 47.00 46.42 19.61
CA ILE A 228 45.70 45.92 19.12
C ILE A 228 44.56 46.55 19.91
#